data_AF-A0A923XUW9-F1
#
_entry.id   AF-A0A923XUW9-F1
#
_cell.length_a   1.000
_cell.length_b   1.000
_cell.length_c   1.000
_cell.angle_alpha   90.00
_cell.angle_beta   90.00
_cell.angle_gamma   90.00
#
_symmetry.space_group_name_H-M   'P 1'
#
loop_
_entity.id
_entity.type
_entity.pdbx_description
1 polymer ?
#
loop_
_entity_poly.entity_id
_entity_poly.type
_entity_poly.pdbx_seq_one_letter_code
_entity_poly.pdbx_strand_id
1 'polypeptide(L)'
;MPASSRLVALLMSALCAAATVSALRAETALQTNGSDTFLAASSGMPELQTPGDLFASGGAVVTKGRVNGDAHVGGFDLDLEAPVSGDLYAAGATATLRAPVGGDLSMMGFSMRTADTAIIAGNARMLGSTITIEGPVGGALTAAGGEITLNATIAGDALLQGGSITFGRKARISGALTFYAPEPVTIPPGVIPAARVVYHKSPPP
;
A
#
# COMPACT_ATOMS: atom_id res chain seq x y z
N MET A 1 -35.25 -16.95 54.88
CA MET A 1 -35.06 -17.11 53.42
C MET A 1 -34.96 -15.71 52.78
N PRO A 2 -33.75 -15.15 52.58
CA PRO A 2 -33.47 -14.56 51.24
C PRO A 2 -31.99 -14.50 50.80
N ALA A 3 -31.02 -14.95 51.61
CA ALA A 3 -29.59 -14.66 51.38
C ALA A 3 -28.95 -15.48 50.23
N SER A 4 -29.37 -16.73 50.04
CA SER A 4 -28.79 -17.64 49.03
C SER A 4 -29.16 -17.27 47.59
N SER A 5 -30.38 -16.76 47.38
CA SER A 5 -30.88 -16.42 46.03
C SER A 5 -30.21 -15.15 45.47
N ARG A 6 -29.84 -14.21 46.34
CA ARG A 6 -29.12 -12.99 45.96
C ARG A 6 -27.66 -13.27 45.55
N LEU A 7 -27.02 -14.26 46.16
CA LEU A 7 -25.62 -14.62 45.86
C LEU A 7 -25.51 -15.34 44.50
N VAL A 8 -26.46 -16.23 44.19
CA VAL A 8 -26.50 -16.95 42.90
C VAL A 8 -26.82 -15.99 41.75
N ALA A 9 -27.71 -15.01 41.95
CA ALA A 9 -27.99 -13.97 40.96
C ALA A 9 -26.79 -13.03 40.70
N LEU A 10 -26.00 -12.73 41.73
CA LEU A 10 -24.78 -11.91 41.58
C LEU A 10 -23.65 -12.68 40.87
N LEU A 11 -23.51 -13.99 41.11
CA LEU A 11 -22.53 -14.83 40.42
C LEU A 11 -22.90 -15.09 38.95
N MET A 12 -24.18 -15.27 38.63
CA MET A 12 -24.66 -15.42 37.25
C MET A 12 -24.50 -14.13 36.42
N SER A 13 -24.70 -12.96 37.02
CA SER A 13 -24.50 -11.67 36.34
C SER A 13 -23.01 -11.35 36.11
N ALA A 14 -22.12 -11.70 37.06
CA ALA A 14 -20.68 -11.60 36.86
C ALA A 14 -20.14 -12.56 35.79
N LEU A 15 -20.71 -13.77 35.67
CA LEU A 15 -20.34 -14.75 34.64
C LEU A 15 -20.84 -14.35 33.24
N CYS A 16 -22.03 -13.74 33.15
CA CYS A 16 -22.49 -13.12 31.90
C CYS A 16 -21.65 -11.90 31.50
N ALA A 17 -21.21 -11.07 32.46
CA ALA A 17 -20.31 -9.96 32.18
C ALA A 17 -18.91 -10.43 31.74
N ALA A 18 -18.41 -11.53 32.29
CA ALA A 18 -17.13 -12.13 31.86
C ALA A 18 -17.23 -12.76 30.45
N ALA A 19 -18.39 -13.33 30.09
CA ALA A 19 -18.63 -13.91 28.76
C ALA A 19 -18.86 -12.85 27.66
N THR A 20 -19.50 -11.71 27.99
CA THR A 20 -19.71 -10.61 27.03
C THR A 20 -18.46 -9.78 26.75
N VAL A 21 -17.46 -9.79 27.64
CA VAL A 21 -16.16 -9.14 27.41
C VAL A 21 -15.31 -9.88 26.36
N SER A 22 -15.62 -11.14 26.05
CA SER A 22 -14.91 -11.94 25.03
C SER A 22 -15.24 -11.55 23.59
N ALA A 23 -16.34 -10.83 23.34
CA ALA A 23 -16.84 -10.52 21.99
C ALA A 23 -16.41 -9.14 21.46
N LEU A 24 -15.52 -8.43 22.16
CA LEU A 24 -14.93 -7.16 21.71
C LEU A 24 -13.41 -7.27 21.44
N ARG A 25 -12.88 -8.47 21.25
CA ARG A 25 -11.56 -8.62 20.64
C ARG A 25 -11.76 -8.63 19.14
N ALA A 26 -11.39 -7.52 18.49
CA ALA A 26 -11.07 -7.50 17.07
C ALA A 26 -10.17 -8.71 16.77
N GLU A 27 -10.76 -9.71 16.12
CA GLU A 27 -10.17 -11.04 15.98
C GLU A 27 -9.06 -10.94 14.95
N THR A 28 -7.81 -10.96 15.41
CA THR A 28 -6.66 -11.16 14.54
C THR A 28 -6.52 -12.65 14.33
N ALA A 29 -6.81 -13.11 13.12
CA ALA A 29 -6.54 -14.47 12.69
C ALA A 29 -5.21 -14.48 11.93
N LEU A 30 -4.21 -15.14 12.51
CA LEU A 30 -2.94 -15.42 11.84
C LEU A 30 -2.81 -16.93 11.69
N GLN A 31 -2.62 -17.39 10.46
CA GLN A 31 -2.45 -18.79 10.11
C GLN A 31 -1.24 -18.95 9.20
N THR A 32 -0.48 -20.02 9.40
CA THR A 32 0.64 -20.37 8.52
C THR A 32 0.35 -21.71 7.83
N ASN A 33 0.60 -21.80 6.54
CA ASN A 33 0.55 -23.05 5.80
C ASN A 33 1.82 -23.20 4.96
N GLY A 34 2.68 -24.15 5.32
CA GLY A 34 4.02 -24.22 4.73
C GLY A 34 4.83 -22.96 5.03
N SER A 35 5.30 -22.29 3.98
CA SER A 35 6.05 -21.03 4.06
C SER A 35 5.18 -19.78 4.17
N ASP A 36 3.87 -19.91 3.96
CA ASP A 36 3.01 -18.77 3.67
C ASP A 36 2.23 -18.36 4.92
N THR A 37 2.02 -17.05 5.07
CA THR A 37 1.30 -16.44 6.19
C THR A 37 0.00 -15.83 5.70
N PHE A 38 -1.11 -16.20 6.34
CA PHE A 38 -2.44 -15.66 6.13
C PHE A 38 -2.83 -14.83 7.34
N LEU A 39 -3.09 -13.54 7.14
CA LEU A 39 -3.46 -12.59 8.18
C LEU A 39 -4.82 -11.97 7.86
N ALA A 40 -5.78 -12.11 8.75
CA ALA A 40 -6.98 -11.29 8.78
C ALA A 40 -6.97 -10.51 10.09
N ALA A 41 -6.88 -9.17 10.04
CA ALA A 41 -6.73 -8.37 11.24
C ALA A 41 -7.60 -7.10 11.19
N SER A 42 -8.28 -6.84 12.30
CA SER A 42 -9.08 -5.62 12.50
C SER A 42 -8.47 -4.67 13.54
N SER A 43 -7.53 -5.15 14.37
CA SER A 43 -6.70 -4.36 15.27
C SER A 43 -5.51 -5.18 15.76
N GLY A 44 -4.36 -4.55 16.02
CA GLY A 44 -3.18 -5.24 16.54
C GLY A 44 -2.47 -6.06 15.46
N MET A 45 -1.42 -5.49 14.89
CA MET A 45 -0.66 -6.14 13.82
C MET A 45 0.59 -6.79 14.40
N PRO A 46 0.73 -8.12 14.32
CA PRO A 46 1.94 -8.79 14.76
C PRO A 46 3.11 -8.43 13.85
N GLU A 47 4.32 -8.46 14.41
CA GLU A 47 5.52 -8.46 13.58
C GLU A 47 5.59 -9.78 12.80
N LEU A 48 5.64 -9.69 11.48
CA LEU A 48 5.55 -10.85 10.58
C LEU A 48 6.94 -11.42 10.29
N GLN A 49 7.06 -12.73 10.38
CA GLN A 49 8.18 -13.48 9.85
C GLN A 49 7.59 -14.47 8.84
N THR A 50 7.51 -14.07 7.58
CA THR A 50 6.88 -14.87 6.51
C THR A 50 7.96 -15.43 5.59
N PRO A 51 8.32 -16.73 5.71
CA PRO A 51 9.34 -17.35 4.87
C PRO A 51 9.00 -17.45 3.38
N GLY A 52 7.71 -17.42 3.03
CA GLY A 52 7.18 -17.39 1.66
C GLY A 52 6.26 -16.20 1.48
N ASP A 53 5.00 -16.46 1.10
CA ASP A 53 4.08 -15.40 0.69
C ASP A 53 3.18 -14.91 1.83
N LEU A 54 2.88 -13.61 1.82
CA LEU A 54 1.94 -12.98 2.74
C LEU A 54 0.61 -12.73 2.04
N PHE A 55 -0.48 -13.20 2.65
CA PHE A 55 -1.84 -12.84 2.29
C PHE A 55 -2.48 -12.13 3.49
N ALA A 56 -2.62 -10.81 3.41
CA ALA A 56 -3.13 -10.00 4.51
C ALA A 56 -4.41 -9.25 4.11
N SER A 57 -5.40 -9.23 4.99
CA SER A 57 -6.62 -8.45 4.82
C SER A 57 -7.12 -7.83 6.12
N GLY A 58 -7.81 -6.69 6.04
CA GLY A 58 -8.30 -6.03 7.25
C GLY A 58 -8.97 -4.68 7.00
N GLY A 59 -9.49 -4.07 8.08
CA GLY A 59 -9.94 -2.68 8.03
C GLY A 59 -8.76 -1.73 7.88
N ALA A 60 -7.90 -1.67 8.90
CA ALA A 60 -6.57 -1.10 8.79
C ALA A 60 -5.56 -2.25 8.82
N VAL A 61 -4.57 -2.26 7.91
CA VAL A 61 -3.49 -3.27 7.87
C VAL A 61 -2.15 -2.57 7.99
N VAL A 62 -1.34 -2.99 8.97
CA VAL A 62 0.05 -2.57 9.11
C VAL A 62 0.93 -3.80 8.99
N THR A 63 1.79 -3.88 7.98
CA THR A 63 2.72 -5.02 7.86
C THR A 63 4.05 -4.62 8.49
N LYS A 64 4.53 -5.35 9.50
CA LYS A 64 5.88 -5.18 10.09
C LYS A 64 6.68 -6.46 9.97
N GLY A 65 7.99 -6.40 10.15
CA GLY A 65 8.88 -7.58 10.05
C GLY A 65 9.35 -7.80 8.62
N ARG A 66 9.21 -9.01 8.05
CA ARG A 66 9.67 -9.32 6.69
C ARG A 66 8.78 -10.33 5.95
N VAL A 67 8.75 -10.20 4.63
CA VAL A 67 8.15 -11.16 3.69
C VAL A 67 9.21 -11.61 2.68
N ASN A 68 9.49 -12.91 2.62
CA ASN A 68 10.55 -13.48 1.79
C ASN A 68 10.09 -13.91 0.39
N GLY A 69 8.78 -14.01 0.16
CA GLY A 69 8.16 -14.15 -1.15
C GLY A 69 7.36 -12.89 -1.51
N ASP A 70 6.17 -13.12 -2.05
CA ASP A 70 5.25 -12.08 -2.50
C ASP A 70 4.29 -11.64 -1.39
N ALA A 71 3.74 -10.43 -1.49
CA ALA A 71 2.74 -9.93 -0.56
C ALA A 71 1.47 -9.48 -1.27
N HIS A 72 0.33 -9.98 -0.82
CA HIS A 72 -1.01 -9.63 -1.26
C HIS A 72 -1.74 -9.01 -0.07
N VAL A 73 -1.97 -7.69 -0.12
CA VAL A 73 -2.50 -6.93 1.03
C VAL A 73 -3.74 -6.13 0.63
N GLY A 74 -4.87 -6.42 1.28
CA GLY A 74 -6.15 -5.74 1.03
C GLY A 74 -6.71 -5.07 2.28
N GLY A 75 -7.31 -3.90 2.15
CA GLY A 75 -8.00 -3.28 3.28
C GLY A 75 -8.56 -1.90 3.02
N PHE A 76 -9.00 -1.20 4.05
CA PHE A 76 -9.40 0.20 3.92
C PHE A 76 -8.18 1.13 4.03
N ASP A 77 -7.36 0.97 5.08
CA ASP A 77 -6.14 1.76 5.29
C ASP A 77 -4.91 0.86 5.40
N LEU A 78 -3.93 1.02 4.50
CA LEU A 78 -2.72 0.21 4.47
C LEU A 78 -1.47 1.03 4.85
N ASP A 79 -0.69 0.54 5.82
CA ASP A 79 0.66 1.02 6.11
C ASP A 79 1.67 -0.14 5.99
N LEU A 80 2.41 -0.17 4.88
CA LEU A 80 3.22 -1.30 4.47
C LEU A 80 4.69 -1.08 4.86
N GLU A 81 5.05 -1.47 6.09
CA GLU A 81 6.39 -1.28 6.68
C GLU A 81 7.31 -2.50 6.56
N ALA A 82 6.83 -3.65 6.11
CA ALA A 82 7.62 -4.87 6.00
C ALA A 82 8.30 -4.92 4.62
N PRO A 83 9.63 -5.05 4.51
CA PRO A 83 10.28 -5.36 3.23
C PRO A 83 9.72 -6.65 2.64
N VAL A 84 9.44 -6.60 1.33
CA VAL A 84 8.94 -7.72 0.51
C VAL A 84 10.06 -8.11 -0.46
N SER A 85 10.45 -9.38 -0.48
CA SER A 85 11.56 -9.82 -1.33
C SER A 85 11.11 -10.08 -2.77
N GLY A 86 9.85 -10.47 -2.98
CA GLY A 86 9.22 -10.61 -4.29
C GLY A 86 8.35 -9.40 -4.65
N ASP A 87 7.18 -9.68 -5.23
CA ASP A 87 6.21 -8.70 -5.70
C ASP A 87 5.27 -8.25 -4.57
N LEU A 88 4.79 -7.00 -4.65
CA LEU A 88 3.77 -6.45 -3.76
C LEU A 88 2.52 -6.06 -4.53
N TYR A 89 1.40 -6.68 -4.17
CA TYR A 89 0.05 -6.39 -4.62
C TYR A 89 -0.74 -5.79 -3.46
N ALA A 90 -1.10 -4.51 -3.54
CA ALA A 90 -1.81 -3.80 -2.47
C ALA A 90 -3.04 -3.06 -2.97
N ALA A 91 -4.16 -3.23 -2.29
CA ALA A 91 -5.42 -2.57 -2.63
C ALA A 91 -6.15 -2.02 -1.40
N GLY A 92 -6.43 -0.72 -1.37
CA GLY A 92 -7.25 -0.13 -0.31
C GLY A 92 -7.74 1.28 -0.58
N ALA A 93 -8.48 1.89 0.34
CA ALA A 93 -8.87 3.30 0.18
C ALA A 93 -7.63 4.19 0.30
N THR A 94 -6.79 3.95 1.30
CA THR A 94 -5.47 4.55 1.42
C THR A 94 -4.39 3.47 1.51
N ALA A 95 -3.22 3.74 0.95
CA ALA A 95 -2.06 2.85 1.04
C ALA A 95 -0.76 3.63 1.00
N THR A 96 0.06 3.44 2.03
CA THR A 96 1.42 3.96 2.10
C THR A 96 2.41 2.82 2.15
N LEU A 97 3.29 2.74 1.15
CA LEU A 97 4.44 1.84 1.15
C LEU A 97 5.65 2.55 1.76
N ARG A 98 6.24 1.97 2.80
CA ARG A 98 7.43 2.51 3.49
C ARG A 98 8.67 1.65 3.35
N ALA A 99 8.54 0.41 2.91
CA ALA A 99 9.64 -0.54 2.84
C ALA A 99 9.99 -0.93 1.39
N PRO A 100 11.21 -1.45 1.16
CA PRO A 100 11.60 -1.95 -0.16
C PRO A 100 10.75 -3.12 -0.67
N VAL A 101 10.61 -3.19 -1.99
CA VAL A 101 10.01 -4.30 -2.74
C VAL A 101 11.05 -4.82 -3.72
N GLY A 102 11.41 -6.09 -3.61
CA GLY A 102 12.45 -6.73 -4.41
C GLY A 102 12.03 -7.10 -5.83
N GLY A 103 10.72 -7.15 -6.10
CA GLY A 103 10.13 -7.35 -7.42
C GLY A 103 9.31 -6.13 -7.89
N ASP A 104 8.16 -6.42 -8.48
CA ASP A 104 7.20 -5.45 -9.01
C ASP A 104 6.23 -4.96 -7.92
N LEU A 105 5.80 -3.70 -8.04
CA LEU A 105 4.74 -3.09 -7.23
C LEU A 105 3.47 -2.94 -8.08
N SER A 106 2.35 -3.43 -7.57
CA SER A 106 1.00 -3.12 -8.06
C SER A 106 0.15 -2.58 -6.91
N MET A 107 -0.20 -1.29 -6.96
CA MET A 107 -0.90 -0.61 -5.86
C MET A 107 -2.11 0.17 -6.37
N MET A 108 -3.29 -0.07 -5.78
CA MET A 108 -4.54 0.59 -6.20
C MET A 108 -5.32 1.15 -5.01
N GLY A 109 -5.87 2.36 -5.16
CA GLY A 109 -6.70 2.94 -4.12
C GLY A 109 -7.19 4.35 -4.39
N PHE A 110 -7.74 5.04 -3.39
CA PHE A 110 -8.10 6.45 -3.51
C PHE A 110 -6.86 7.35 -3.35
N SER A 111 -6.04 7.11 -2.32
CA SER A 111 -4.82 7.88 -2.04
C SER A 111 -3.61 7.00 -1.80
N MET A 112 -2.64 7.05 -2.70
CA MET A 112 -1.49 6.15 -2.79
C MET A 112 -0.17 6.90 -2.56
N ARG A 113 0.72 6.34 -1.74
CA ARG A 113 2.05 6.90 -1.53
C ARG A 113 3.15 5.83 -1.46
N THR A 114 4.26 6.04 -2.17
CA THR A 114 5.54 5.37 -1.87
C THR A 114 6.45 6.36 -1.15
N ALA A 115 6.93 6.01 0.05
CA ALA A 115 7.90 6.82 0.78
C ALA A 115 9.28 6.75 0.11
N ASP A 116 10.20 7.65 0.46
CA ASP A 116 11.55 7.65 -0.10
C ASP A 116 12.39 6.41 0.26
N THR A 117 12.02 5.72 1.35
CA THR A 117 12.56 4.42 1.76
C THR A 117 11.98 3.23 0.98
N ALA A 118 10.89 3.42 0.25
CA ALA A 118 10.25 2.37 -0.56
C ALA A 118 10.96 2.22 -1.90
N ILE A 119 12.08 1.50 -1.91
CA ILE A 119 12.82 1.18 -3.13
C ILE A 119 12.13 0.02 -3.83
N ILE A 120 11.61 0.24 -5.05
CA ILE A 120 11.02 -0.81 -5.89
C ILE A 120 12.08 -1.25 -6.89
N ALA A 121 12.53 -2.50 -6.80
CA ALA A 121 13.58 -3.00 -7.69
C ALA A 121 13.07 -3.26 -9.12
N GLY A 122 11.81 -3.70 -9.27
CA GLY A 122 11.15 -3.95 -10.54
C GLY A 122 10.31 -2.76 -11.03
N ASN A 123 9.21 -3.07 -11.71
CA ASN A 123 8.25 -2.11 -12.24
C ASN A 123 7.24 -1.67 -11.19
N ALA A 124 6.69 -0.46 -11.34
CA ALA A 124 5.60 0.02 -10.50
C ALA A 124 4.35 0.33 -11.34
N ARG A 125 3.20 -0.19 -10.90
CA ARG A 125 1.87 0.05 -11.48
C ARG A 125 0.99 0.63 -10.39
N MET A 126 0.53 1.86 -10.55
CA MET A 126 -0.23 2.59 -9.54
C MET A 126 -1.51 3.20 -10.11
N LEU A 127 -2.64 2.97 -9.45
CA LEU A 127 -3.94 3.52 -9.84
C LEU A 127 -4.61 4.19 -8.64
N GLY A 128 -5.04 5.45 -8.78
CA GLY A 128 -5.82 6.10 -7.74
C GLY A 128 -6.20 7.55 -7.98
N SER A 129 -6.94 8.18 -7.07
CA SER A 129 -7.30 9.60 -7.21
C SER A 129 -6.09 10.50 -7.00
N THR A 130 -5.33 10.25 -5.94
CA THR A 130 -4.05 10.94 -5.66
C THR A 130 -2.93 9.90 -5.55
N ILE A 131 -1.84 10.12 -6.29
CA ILE A 131 -0.65 9.26 -6.29
C ILE A 131 0.57 10.11 -5.99
N THR A 132 1.34 9.75 -4.96
CA THR A 132 2.62 10.35 -4.62
C THR A 132 3.73 9.30 -4.66
N ILE A 133 4.76 9.53 -5.46
CA ILE A 133 5.87 8.59 -5.68
C ILE A 133 7.16 9.26 -5.23
N GLU A 134 7.69 8.85 -4.07
CA GLU A 134 8.95 9.40 -3.53
C GLU A 134 10.06 8.35 -3.45
N GLY A 135 9.70 7.07 -3.48
CA GLY A 135 10.62 5.94 -3.58
C GLY A 135 11.09 5.68 -5.01
N PRO A 136 12.38 5.35 -5.23
CA PRO A 136 12.90 5.06 -6.56
C PRO A 136 12.32 3.76 -7.14
N VAL A 137 12.15 3.74 -8.47
CA VAL A 137 11.67 2.58 -9.24
C VAL A 137 12.78 2.12 -10.20
N GLY A 138 13.24 0.89 -10.04
CA GLY A 138 14.32 0.28 -10.82
C GLY A 138 13.91 -0.17 -12.22
N GLY A 139 12.61 -0.36 -12.46
CA GLY A 139 12.03 -0.65 -13.76
C GLY A 139 11.21 0.51 -14.33
N ALA A 140 10.17 0.16 -15.08
CA ALA A 140 9.22 1.11 -15.65
C ALA A 140 8.15 1.52 -14.63
N LEU A 141 7.62 2.73 -14.79
CA LEU A 141 6.50 3.26 -14.01
C LEU A 141 5.26 3.41 -14.90
N THR A 142 4.14 2.86 -14.47
CA THR A 142 2.81 3.21 -14.98
C THR A 142 1.98 3.78 -13.82
N ALA A 143 1.51 5.02 -13.95
CA ALA A 143 0.66 5.65 -12.95
C ALA A 143 -0.54 6.33 -13.61
N ALA A 144 -1.74 6.02 -13.14
CA ALA A 144 -2.98 6.62 -13.61
C ALA A 144 -3.79 7.18 -12.44
N GLY A 145 -4.04 8.49 -12.45
CA GLY A 145 -4.79 9.14 -11.38
C GLY A 145 -5.19 10.58 -11.61
N GLY A 146 -6.08 11.12 -10.76
CA GLY A 146 -6.50 12.51 -10.85
C GLY A 146 -5.33 13.47 -10.64
N GLU A 147 -4.55 13.23 -9.61
CA GLU A 147 -3.34 13.98 -9.25
C GLU A 147 -2.16 13.02 -9.09
N ILE A 148 -1.07 13.28 -9.81
CA ILE A 148 0.17 12.49 -9.74
C ILE A 148 1.33 13.42 -9.36
N THR A 149 2.00 13.11 -8.25
CA THR A 149 3.28 13.73 -7.89
C THR A 149 4.40 12.71 -8.02
N LEU A 150 5.29 12.93 -8.98
CA LEU A 150 6.51 12.15 -9.15
C LEU A 150 7.70 12.91 -8.55
N ASN A 151 8.27 12.40 -7.46
CA ASN A 151 9.45 12.95 -6.79
C ASN A 151 10.48 11.85 -6.52
N ALA A 152 10.75 11.03 -7.54
CA ALA A 152 11.67 9.89 -7.47
C ALA A 152 12.43 9.68 -8.79
N THR A 153 13.45 8.82 -8.73
CA THR A 153 14.13 8.33 -9.95
C THR A 153 13.39 7.12 -10.50
N ILE A 154 13.12 7.14 -11.81
CA ILE A 154 12.59 6.04 -12.60
C ILE A 154 13.70 5.61 -13.56
N ALA A 155 14.17 4.38 -13.40
CA ALA A 155 15.26 3.85 -14.22
C ALA A 155 14.79 3.38 -15.61
N GLY A 156 13.53 2.98 -15.75
CA GLY A 156 12.91 2.64 -17.03
C GLY A 156 12.09 3.79 -17.63
N ASP A 157 11.11 3.40 -18.44
CA ASP A 157 10.12 4.29 -19.04
C ASP A 157 9.05 4.69 -18.02
N ALA A 158 8.45 5.87 -18.21
CA ALA A 158 7.34 6.36 -17.42
C ALA A 158 6.12 6.61 -18.32
N LEU A 159 5.00 5.97 -17.98
CA LEU A 159 3.68 6.23 -18.53
C LEU A 159 2.80 6.86 -17.43
N LEU A 160 2.45 8.13 -17.61
CA LEU A 160 1.64 8.88 -16.64
C LEU A 160 0.31 9.30 -17.28
N GLN A 161 -0.80 9.04 -16.62
CA GLN A 161 -2.11 9.55 -17.04
C GLN A 161 -2.76 10.28 -15.88
N GLY A 162 -2.93 11.60 -15.98
CA GLY A 162 -3.64 12.31 -14.93
C GLY A 162 -4.15 13.70 -15.26
N GLY A 163 -5.07 14.17 -14.42
CA GLY A 163 -5.65 15.52 -14.51
C GLY A 163 -4.62 16.60 -14.16
N SER A 164 -3.77 16.31 -13.18
CA SER A 164 -2.61 17.11 -12.77
C SER A 164 -1.41 16.21 -12.57
N ILE A 165 -0.27 16.57 -13.18
CA ILE A 165 1.01 15.86 -13.00
C ILE A 165 2.05 16.87 -12.54
N THR A 166 2.71 16.59 -11.42
CA THR A 166 3.74 17.44 -10.82
C THR A 166 5.05 16.67 -10.68
N PHE A 167 6.15 17.30 -11.07
CA PHE A 167 7.50 16.75 -10.91
C PHE A 167 8.22 17.45 -9.75
N GLY A 168 8.59 16.67 -8.74
CA GLY A 168 9.38 17.12 -7.59
C GLY A 168 10.87 17.25 -7.89
N ARG A 169 11.65 17.75 -6.93
CA ARG A 169 13.09 18.04 -7.11
C ARG A 169 13.92 16.78 -7.41
N LYS A 170 13.50 15.63 -6.87
CA LYS A 170 14.16 14.33 -7.07
C LYS A 170 13.71 13.62 -8.35
N ALA A 171 12.74 14.16 -9.09
CA ALA A 171 12.20 13.53 -10.28
C ALA A 171 13.27 13.36 -11.35
N ARG A 172 13.56 12.13 -11.77
CA ARG A 172 14.48 11.80 -12.87
C ARG A 172 13.92 10.60 -13.62
N ILE A 173 13.90 10.65 -14.95
CA ILE A 173 13.43 9.54 -15.78
C ILE A 173 14.56 9.19 -16.76
N SER A 174 15.07 7.97 -16.63
CA SER A 174 16.20 7.49 -17.43
C SER A 174 15.76 6.95 -18.79
N GLY A 175 14.54 6.41 -18.89
CA GLY A 175 13.92 6.01 -20.16
C GLY A 175 13.18 7.14 -20.88
N ALA A 176 12.08 6.79 -21.54
CA ALA A 176 11.14 7.72 -22.17
C ALA A 176 10.00 8.11 -21.22
N LEU A 177 9.41 9.28 -21.45
CA LEU A 177 8.21 9.73 -20.77
C LEU A 177 7.08 9.85 -21.80
N THR A 178 6.00 9.10 -21.59
CA THR A 178 4.72 9.34 -22.24
C THR A 178 3.73 9.83 -21.19
N PHE A 179 3.06 10.95 -21.43
CA PHE A 179 2.02 11.40 -20.51
C PHE A 179 0.74 11.86 -21.20
N TYR A 180 -0.37 11.61 -20.51
CA TYR A 180 -1.72 11.97 -20.89
C TYR A 180 -2.27 12.96 -19.86
N ALA A 181 -2.65 14.16 -20.32
CA ALA A 181 -3.23 15.18 -19.45
C ALA A 181 -4.17 16.13 -20.24
N PRO A 182 -5.13 16.79 -19.57
CA PRO A 182 -6.02 17.76 -20.21
C PRO A 182 -5.27 18.90 -20.87
N GLU A 183 -4.17 19.35 -20.24
CA GLU A 183 -3.29 20.40 -20.72
C GLU A 183 -1.81 19.98 -20.60
N PRO A 184 -0.91 20.56 -21.40
CA PRO A 184 0.52 20.27 -21.30
C PRO A 184 1.10 20.59 -19.92
N VAL A 185 1.97 19.70 -19.44
CA VAL A 185 2.62 19.83 -18.13
C VAL A 185 4.01 20.43 -18.29
N THR A 186 4.38 21.38 -17.42
CA THR A 186 5.75 21.91 -17.39
C THR A 186 6.68 20.88 -16.76
N ILE A 187 7.66 20.41 -17.54
CA ILE A 187 8.68 19.46 -17.08
C ILE A 187 9.93 20.26 -16.68
N PRO A 188 10.34 20.25 -15.40
CA PRO A 188 11.53 20.96 -14.96
C PRO A 188 12.82 20.48 -15.65
N PRO A 189 13.80 21.37 -15.87
CA PRO A 189 15.13 20.98 -16.34
C PRO A 189 15.74 19.90 -15.43
N GLY A 190 16.30 18.87 -16.05
CA GLY A 190 16.93 17.76 -15.34
C GLY A 190 16.01 16.56 -15.08
N VAL A 191 14.69 16.67 -15.20
CA VAL A 191 13.79 15.50 -15.08
C VAL A 191 14.03 14.52 -16.23
N ILE A 192 13.96 15.02 -17.46
CA ILE A 192 14.16 14.24 -18.69
C ILE A 192 14.45 15.21 -19.86
N PRO A 193 15.31 14.86 -20.83
CA PRO A 193 15.46 15.63 -22.07
C PRO A 193 14.18 15.67 -22.90
N ALA A 194 13.82 16.83 -23.45
CA ALA A 194 12.59 17.03 -24.22
C ALA A 194 12.42 16.07 -25.40
N ALA A 195 13.52 15.61 -26.02
CA ALA A 195 13.49 14.65 -27.13
C ALA A 195 12.93 13.26 -26.76
N ARG A 196 12.78 12.95 -25.47
CA ARG A 196 12.25 11.66 -24.98
C ARG A 196 10.86 11.79 -24.36
N VAL A 197 10.18 12.90 -24.64
CA VAL A 197 8.86 13.21 -24.08
C VAL A 197 7.81 13.13 -25.18
N VAL A 198 6.77 12.35 -24.94
CA VAL A 198 5.57 12.27 -25.77
C VAL A 198 4.37 12.71 -24.93
N TYR A 199 3.64 13.72 -25.44
CA TYR A 199 2.41 14.21 -24.82
C TYR A 199 1.21 13.83 -25.67
N HIS A 200 0.16 13.34 -25.00
CA HIS A 200 -1.15 13.14 -25.58
C HIS A 200 -2.20 13.94 -24.80
N LYS A 201 -3.02 14.72 -25.50
CA LYS A 201 -4.17 15.37 -24.87
C LYS A 201 -5.20 14.32 -24.49
N SER A 202 -5.67 14.36 -23.25
CA SER A 202 -6.81 13.56 -22.78
C SER A 202 -8.02 14.44 -22.49
N PRO A 203 -9.24 13.89 -22.51
CA PRO A 203 -10.38 14.58 -21.92
C PRO A 203 -10.11 14.90 -20.44
N PRO A 204 -10.71 15.98 -19.90
CA PRO A 204 -10.74 16.18 -18.46
C PRO A 204 -11.45 14.99 -17.78
N PRO A 205 -10.99 14.60 -16.57
CA PRO A 205 -11.61 13.52 -15.79
C PRO A 205 -13.03 13.85 -15.34
#